data_AF-A0A7V3U4N0-F1
#
_entry.id   AF-A0A7V3U4N0-F1
#
_cell.length_a   1.000
_cell.length_b   1.000
_cell.length_c   1.000
_cell.angle_alpha   90.00
_cell.angle_beta   90.00
_cell.angle_gamma   90.00
#
_symmetry.space_group_name_H-M   'P 1'
#
loop_
_entity.id
_entity.type
_entity.pdbx_description
1 polymer ?
#
loop_
_entity_poly.entity_id
_entity_poly.type
_entity_poly.pdbx_seq_one_letter_code
_entity_poly.pdbx_strand_id
1 'polypeptide(L)'
;MTLWDRLEEKQAQVSDRSILSLFSGGRADVFSARLGDMLFDYSKTNIDGETLDLLLELAADADVSGRREAMFAGEKINETEGRAVLHTALRNLDGRPVYVDGEDVMPDILATLDRMDEFSTAVRSGAFKGQGGAITDVVNIGIGGSDLGPQMTTLALAPYHDGPRAHFVSNIDGAHIADVLKGLNPETTLVIVA
;
A
#
# COMPACT_ATOMS: atom_id res chain seq x y z
N MET A 1 -2.20 38.18 3.09
CA MET A 1 -2.91 37.09 3.77
C MET A 1 -2.71 35.84 2.93
N THR A 2 -2.07 34.83 3.51
CA THR A 2 -1.77 33.55 2.84
C THR A 2 -3.02 32.67 2.75
N LEU A 3 -2.97 31.60 1.95
CA LEU A 3 -4.03 30.58 1.95
C LEU A 3 -4.18 29.91 3.32
N TRP A 4 -3.06 29.74 4.03
CA TRP A 4 -3.05 29.21 5.38
C TRP A 4 -3.79 30.13 6.35
N ASP A 5 -3.52 31.44 6.30
CA ASP A 5 -4.23 32.43 7.13
C ASP A 5 -5.75 32.37 6.87
N ARG A 6 -6.19 32.18 5.61
CA ARG A 6 -7.62 32.08 5.25
C ARG A 6 -8.26 30.82 5.85
N LEU A 7 -7.54 29.71 5.88
CA LEU A 7 -7.99 28.47 6.52
C LEU A 7 -8.06 28.63 8.05
N GLU A 8 -7.11 29.32 8.68
CA GLU A 8 -7.16 29.63 10.11
C GLU A 8 -8.36 30.49 10.48
N GLU A 9 -8.64 31.55 9.71
CA GLU A 9 -9.84 32.37 9.90
C GLU A 9 -11.13 31.55 9.71
N LYS A 10 -11.20 30.74 8.65
CA LYS A 10 -12.35 29.86 8.41
C LYS A 10 -12.54 28.88 9.57
N GLN A 11 -11.46 28.29 10.09
CA GLN A 11 -11.51 27.37 11.24
C GLN A 11 -12.05 28.09 12.47
N ALA A 12 -11.59 29.30 12.77
CA ALA A 12 -12.06 30.09 13.91
C ALA A 12 -13.57 30.43 13.79
N GLN A 13 -14.07 30.67 12.57
CA GLN A 13 -15.50 30.93 12.34
C GLN A 13 -16.40 29.70 12.55
N VAL A 14 -15.87 28.50 12.35
CA VAL A 14 -16.64 27.25 12.39
C VAL A 14 -16.24 26.31 13.53
N SER A 15 -15.42 26.78 14.48
CA SER A 15 -14.86 25.97 15.57
C SER A 15 -15.94 25.34 16.46
N ASP A 16 -17.01 26.08 16.71
CA ASP A 16 -18.14 25.65 17.56
C ASP A 16 -19.29 25.03 16.76
N ARG A 17 -19.14 24.90 15.43
CA ARG A 17 -20.16 24.31 14.57
C ARG A 17 -20.27 22.80 14.83
N SER A 18 -21.46 22.34 15.14
CA SER A 18 -21.76 20.90 15.14
C SER A 18 -21.74 20.34 13.71
N ILE A 19 -21.02 19.25 13.47
CA ILE A 19 -21.03 18.54 12.18
C ILE A 19 -22.46 18.18 11.75
N LEU A 20 -23.36 17.90 12.70
CA LEU A 20 -24.76 17.57 12.42
C LEU A 20 -25.51 18.69 11.68
N SER A 21 -25.12 19.96 11.89
CA SER A 21 -25.77 21.09 11.20
C SER A 21 -25.50 21.10 9.69
N LEU A 22 -24.48 20.36 9.23
CA LEU A 22 -24.13 20.24 7.82
C LEU A 22 -24.97 19.19 7.07
N PHE A 23 -25.68 18.31 7.78
CA PHE A 23 -26.35 17.14 7.17
C PHE A 23 -27.70 17.43 6.50
N SER A 24 -28.12 18.69 6.38
CA SER A 24 -29.29 19.06 5.59
C SER A 24 -29.01 18.91 4.08
N GLY A 25 -29.98 18.41 3.31
CA GLY A 25 -29.93 18.45 1.84
C GLY A 25 -28.98 17.46 1.14
N GLY A 26 -28.78 16.24 1.66
CA GLY A 26 -28.05 15.19 0.94
C GLY A 26 -26.52 15.31 0.99
N ARG A 27 -25.97 15.80 2.11
CA ARG A 27 -24.52 16.01 2.30
C ARG A 27 -23.65 14.83 1.87
N ALA A 28 -24.06 13.59 2.16
CA ALA A 28 -23.28 12.39 1.81
C ALA A 28 -23.12 12.22 0.29
N ASP A 29 -24.07 12.67 -0.51
CA ASP A 29 -24.01 12.57 -1.97
C ASP A 29 -22.99 13.56 -2.55
N VAL A 30 -22.80 14.71 -1.89
CA VAL A 30 -21.85 15.76 -2.32
C VAL A 30 -20.45 15.56 -1.73
N PHE A 31 -20.37 15.09 -0.48
CA PHE A 31 -19.11 14.86 0.25
C PHE A 31 -18.73 13.37 0.25
N SER A 32 -18.83 12.76 -0.93
CA SER A 32 -18.29 11.45 -1.18
C SER A 32 -17.67 11.36 -2.56
N ALA A 33 -16.67 10.49 -2.70
CA ALA A 33 -16.06 10.15 -3.96
C ALA A 33 -16.17 8.64 -4.17
N ARG A 34 -16.49 8.21 -5.39
CA ARG A 34 -16.60 6.80 -5.76
C ARG A 34 -15.58 6.46 -6.85
N LEU A 35 -14.87 5.36 -6.65
CA LEU A 35 -14.00 4.74 -7.65
C LEU A 35 -14.30 3.24 -7.68
N GLY A 36 -14.98 2.78 -8.73
CA GLY A 36 -15.50 1.41 -8.78
C GLY A 36 -16.37 1.10 -7.57
N ASP A 37 -15.99 0.06 -6.83
CA ASP A 37 -16.70 -0.40 -5.64
C ASP A 37 -16.30 0.35 -4.36
N MET A 38 -15.22 1.14 -4.39
CA MET A 38 -14.78 1.93 -3.25
C MET A 38 -15.56 3.24 -3.14
N LEU A 39 -16.22 3.44 -2.00
CA LEU A 39 -16.84 4.71 -1.61
C LEU A 39 -16.01 5.37 -0.50
N PHE A 40 -15.45 6.53 -0.80
CA PHE A 40 -14.83 7.39 0.19
C PHE A 40 -15.83 8.45 0.64
N ASP A 41 -16.50 8.21 1.77
CA ASP A 41 -17.44 9.14 2.40
C ASP A 41 -16.70 10.04 3.41
N TYR A 42 -16.52 11.31 3.05
CA TYR A 42 -15.90 12.34 3.89
C TYR A 42 -16.93 13.36 4.40
N SER A 43 -18.22 13.03 4.36
CA SER A 43 -19.31 13.88 4.85
C SER A 43 -19.29 14.07 6.37
N LYS A 44 -18.72 13.13 7.12
CA LYS A 44 -18.67 13.16 8.59
C LYS A 44 -17.49 13.98 9.12
N THR A 45 -17.19 15.07 8.43
CA THR A 45 -16.13 16.04 8.77
C THR A 45 -16.76 17.42 8.99
N ASN A 46 -16.04 18.32 9.66
CA ASN A 46 -16.46 19.73 9.81
C ASN A 46 -16.09 20.60 8.58
N ILE A 47 -15.97 19.99 7.40
CA ILE A 47 -15.61 20.65 6.14
C ILE A 47 -16.89 21.03 5.40
N ASP A 48 -17.17 22.32 5.20
CA ASP A 48 -18.23 22.77 4.30
C ASP A 48 -17.68 23.00 2.87
N GLY A 49 -18.52 23.47 1.94
CA GLY A 49 -18.09 23.70 0.55
C GLY A 49 -16.93 24.69 0.47
N GLU A 50 -17.02 25.80 1.19
CA GLU A 50 -15.96 26.83 1.22
C GLU A 50 -14.67 26.29 1.83
N THR A 51 -14.75 25.49 2.91
CA THR A 51 -13.56 24.84 3.49
C THR A 51 -12.93 23.87 2.50
N LEU A 52 -13.72 23.09 1.75
CA LEU A 52 -13.20 22.19 0.73
C LEU A 52 -12.47 22.95 -0.38
N ASP A 53 -13.07 24.04 -0.87
CA ASP A 53 -12.47 24.89 -1.91
C ASP A 53 -11.14 25.47 -1.43
N LEU A 54 -11.08 25.99 -0.19
CA LEU A 54 -9.83 26.49 0.40
C LEU A 54 -8.74 25.42 0.54
N LEU A 55 -9.11 24.19 0.91
CA LEU A 55 -8.18 23.06 1.01
C LEU A 55 -7.65 22.63 -0.37
N LEU A 56 -8.50 22.67 -1.40
CA LEU A 56 -8.10 22.39 -2.78
C LEU A 56 -7.22 23.50 -3.35
N GLU A 57 -7.52 24.77 -3.06
CA GLU A 57 -6.65 25.91 -3.38
C GLU A 57 -5.27 25.74 -2.74
N LEU A 58 -5.20 25.36 -1.45
CA LEU A 58 -3.94 25.10 -0.76
C LEU A 58 -3.14 23.96 -1.41
N ALA A 59 -3.81 22.87 -1.79
CA ALA A 59 -3.15 21.75 -2.46
C ALA A 59 -2.61 22.13 -3.86
N ALA A 60 -3.31 23.02 -4.56
CA ALA A 60 -2.87 23.55 -5.84
C ALA A 60 -1.66 24.51 -5.68
N ASP A 61 -1.71 25.41 -4.69
CA ASP A 61 -0.61 26.34 -4.38
C ASP A 61 0.67 25.61 -3.92
N ALA A 62 0.52 24.50 -3.19
CA ALA A 62 1.61 23.62 -2.80
C ALA A 62 2.11 22.68 -3.93
N ASP A 63 1.53 22.79 -5.14
CA ASP A 63 1.84 21.96 -6.31
C ASP A 63 1.84 20.44 -6.03
N VAL A 64 0.82 19.96 -5.31
CA VAL A 64 0.68 18.52 -5.00
C VAL A 64 0.60 17.68 -6.27
N SER A 65 -0.03 18.21 -7.33
CA SER A 65 -0.15 17.51 -8.61
C SER A 65 1.19 17.41 -9.36
N GLY A 66 1.99 18.49 -9.39
CA GLY A 66 3.34 18.45 -9.96
C GLY A 66 4.27 17.53 -9.18
N ARG A 67 4.22 17.54 -7.84
CA ARG A 67 4.97 16.60 -6.99
C ARG A 67 4.59 15.14 -7.24
N ARG A 68 3.29 14.87 -7.45
CA ARG A 68 2.81 13.55 -7.87
C ARG A 68 3.38 13.19 -9.25
N GLU A 69 3.32 14.09 -10.22
CA GLU A 69 3.84 13.84 -11.57
C GLU A 69 5.35 13.53 -11.57
N ALA A 70 6.13 14.28 -10.79
CA ALA A 70 7.56 14.01 -10.57
C ALA A 70 7.80 12.60 -10.00
N MET A 71 6.97 12.15 -9.05
CA MET A 71 7.02 10.77 -8.52
C MET A 71 6.78 9.74 -9.63
N PHE A 72 5.73 9.90 -10.44
CA PHE A 72 5.39 8.97 -11.53
C PHE A 72 6.42 8.99 -12.66
N ALA A 73 7.09 10.11 -12.89
CA ALA A 73 8.14 10.26 -13.89
C ALA A 73 9.50 9.68 -13.47
N GLY A 74 9.64 9.23 -12.22
CA GLY A 74 10.90 8.67 -11.72
C GLY A 74 11.92 9.71 -11.28
N GLU A 75 11.50 10.95 -11.03
CA GLU A 75 12.38 11.99 -10.49
C GLU A 75 12.87 11.66 -9.08
N LYS A 76 14.04 12.19 -8.71
CA LYS A 76 14.68 11.96 -7.41
C LYS A 76 14.06 12.81 -6.30
N ILE A 77 12.78 12.56 -6.02
CA ILE A 77 11.99 13.31 -5.03
C ILE A 77 12.31 12.93 -3.57
N ASN A 78 13.02 11.82 -3.34
CA ASN A 78 13.64 11.55 -2.05
C ASN A 78 14.97 12.31 -1.99
N GLU A 79 14.88 13.59 -1.62
CA GLU A 79 15.97 14.57 -1.72
C GLU A 79 17.16 14.23 -0.82
N THR A 80 16.92 13.69 0.38
CA THR A 80 17.98 13.39 1.35
C THR A 80 18.81 12.17 0.95
N GLU A 81 18.21 11.21 0.26
CA GLU A 81 18.91 10.02 -0.25
C GLU A 81 19.26 10.10 -1.74
N GLY A 82 18.76 11.11 -2.46
CA GLY A 82 18.96 11.28 -3.90
C GLY A 82 18.32 10.16 -4.73
N ARG A 83 17.11 9.71 -4.37
CA ARG A 83 16.46 8.52 -4.96
C ARG A 83 15.08 8.81 -5.55
N ALA A 84 14.73 8.06 -6.59
CA ALA A 84 13.37 7.99 -7.12
C ALA A 84 12.46 7.19 -6.16
N VAL A 85 11.14 7.44 -6.23
CA VAL A 85 10.13 6.76 -5.39
C VAL A 85 9.09 6.12 -6.29
N LEU A 86 9.25 4.83 -6.61
CA LEU A 86 8.52 4.17 -7.71
C LEU A 86 7.77 2.88 -7.31
N HIS A 87 7.20 2.85 -6.11
CA HIS A 87 6.27 1.77 -5.74
C HIS A 87 5.04 1.69 -6.68
N THR A 88 4.74 2.77 -7.42
CA THR A 88 3.71 2.80 -8.48
C THR A 88 4.08 1.95 -9.69
N ALA A 89 5.36 1.88 -10.07
CA ALA A 89 5.82 1.09 -11.21
C ALA A 89 5.61 -0.42 -10.98
N LEU A 90 5.74 -0.89 -9.72
CA LEU A 90 5.53 -2.30 -9.34
C LEU A 90 4.11 -2.82 -9.60
N ARG A 91 3.14 -1.92 -9.79
CA ARG A 91 1.74 -2.22 -10.11
C ARG A 91 1.29 -1.67 -11.46
N ASN A 92 2.23 -1.25 -12.29
CA ASN A 92 1.99 -0.75 -13.64
C ASN A 92 1.89 -1.91 -14.64
N LEU A 93 0.81 -2.69 -14.54
CA LEU A 93 0.65 -3.95 -15.29
C LEU A 93 0.46 -3.76 -16.80
N ASP A 94 0.17 -2.53 -17.26
CA ASP A 94 0.11 -2.22 -18.69
C ASP A 94 1.50 -2.11 -19.34
N GLY A 95 2.57 -2.14 -18.55
CA GLY A 95 3.95 -2.16 -19.03
C GLY A 95 4.41 -0.84 -19.65
N ARG A 96 3.69 0.27 -19.48
CA ARG A 96 4.13 1.57 -20.01
C ARG A 96 5.49 1.97 -19.41
N PRO A 97 6.47 2.40 -20.23
CA PRO A 97 7.82 2.70 -19.77
C PRO A 97 7.87 3.66 -18.58
N VAL A 98 8.76 3.36 -17.63
CA VAL A 98 9.07 4.23 -16.49
C VAL A 98 10.58 4.34 -16.41
N TYR A 99 11.11 5.55 -16.50
CA TYR A 99 12.55 5.76 -16.61
C TYR A 99 13.17 6.14 -15.26
N VAL A 100 14.30 5.53 -14.93
CA VAL A 100 15.17 5.91 -13.82
C VAL A 100 16.58 6.03 -14.36
N ASP A 101 17.21 7.19 -14.17
CA ASP A 101 18.59 7.45 -14.65
C ASP A 101 18.79 7.11 -16.15
N GLY A 102 17.74 7.27 -16.96
CA GLY A 102 17.74 7.05 -18.41
C GLY A 102 17.39 5.62 -18.85
N GLU A 103 17.16 4.70 -17.92
CA GLU A 103 16.81 3.30 -18.20
C GLU A 103 15.35 3.01 -17.87
N ASP A 104 14.65 2.31 -18.77
CA ASP A 104 13.29 1.84 -18.51
C ASP A 104 13.33 0.64 -17.55
N VAL A 105 12.70 0.77 -16.39
CA VAL A 105 12.70 -0.26 -15.34
C VAL A 105 11.59 -1.29 -15.49
N MET A 106 10.62 -1.06 -16.38
CA MET A 106 9.44 -1.93 -16.52
C MET A 106 9.77 -3.36 -16.97
N PRO A 107 10.71 -3.61 -17.90
CA PRO A 107 11.04 -4.98 -18.31
C PRO A 107 11.49 -5.87 -17.14
N ASP A 108 12.33 -5.35 -16.24
CA ASP A 108 12.84 -6.11 -15.09
C ASP A 108 11.75 -6.36 -14.03
N ILE A 109 10.85 -5.39 -13.84
CA ILE A 109 9.68 -5.53 -12.95
C ILE A 109 8.77 -6.64 -13.47
N LEU A 110 8.39 -6.60 -14.75
CA LEU A 110 7.50 -7.60 -15.35
C LEU A 110 8.15 -9.00 -15.34
N ALA A 111 9.42 -9.11 -15.70
CA ALA A 111 10.15 -10.37 -15.64
C ALA A 111 10.25 -10.93 -14.20
N THR A 112 10.24 -10.07 -13.18
CA THR A 112 10.20 -10.51 -11.78
C THR A 112 8.81 -10.98 -11.39
N LEU A 113 7.75 -10.29 -11.81
CA LEU A 113 6.37 -10.72 -11.60
C LEU A 113 6.09 -12.07 -12.26
N ASP A 114 6.56 -12.29 -13.48
CA ASP A 114 6.42 -13.57 -14.19
C ASP A 114 7.12 -14.70 -13.42
N ARG A 115 8.35 -14.49 -12.95
CA ARG A 115 9.08 -15.47 -12.12
C ARG A 115 8.34 -15.76 -10.81
N MET A 116 7.72 -14.75 -10.20
CA MET A 116 6.91 -14.92 -8.98
C MET A 116 5.65 -15.74 -9.25
N ASP A 117 4.96 -15.51 -10.37
CA ASP A 117 3.78 -16.27 -10.78
C ASP A 117 4.13 -17.74 -11.04
N GLU A 118 5.18 -18.00 -11.83
CA GLU A 118 5.67 -19.35 -12.12
C GLU A 118 6.04 -20.10 -10.83
N PHE A 119 6.82 -19.46 -9.96
CA PHE A 119 7.29 -20.08 -8.72
C PHE A 119 6.15 -20.34 -7.74
N SER A 120 5.28 -19.36 -7.51
CA SER A 120 4.14 -19.51 -6.59
C SER A 120 3.15 -20.57 -7.09
N THR A 121 2.92 -20.66 -8.40
CA THR A 121 2.12 -21.72 -9.02
C THR A 121 2.76 -23.10 -8.86
N ALA A 122 4.09 -23.21 -9.05
CA ALA A 122 4.81 -24.46 -8.83
C ALA A 122 4.72 -24.93 -7.35
N VAL A 123 4.81 -24.00 -6.40
CA VAL A 123 4.64 -24.27 -4.97
C VAL A 123 3.21 -24.76 -4.67
N ARG A 124 2.20 -24.02 -5.12
CA ARG A 124 0.78 -24.33 -4.88
C ARG A 124 0.31 -25.63 -5.53
N SER A 125 0.83 -25.96 -6.70
CA SER A 125 0.52 -27.22 -7.41
C SER A 125 1.27 -28.44 -6.86
N GLY A 126 2.26 -28.24 -5.99
CA GLY A 126 3.15 -29.30 -5.51
C GLY A 126 4.19 -29.78 -6.55
N ALA A 127 4.33 -29.06 -7.67
CA ALA A 127 5.40 -29.31 -8.65
C ALA A 127 6.77 -28.95 -8.05
N PHE A 128 6.84 -27.87 -7.29
CA PHE A 128 7.98 -27.55 -6.44
C PHE A 128 7.90 -28.38 -5.15
N LYS A 129 8.96 -29.14 -4.86
CA LYS A 129 9.00 -30.08 -3.74
C LYS A 129 10.19 -29.81 -2.82
N GLY A 130 9.93 -29.85 -1.52
CA GLY A 130 10.95 -30.04 -0.51
C GLY A 130 11.40 -31.50 -0.42
N GLN A 131 12.23 -31.81 0.57
CA GLN A 131 12.72 -33.18 0.79
C GLN A 131 11.59 -34.17 1.11
N GLY A 132 10.53 -33.68 1.76
CA GLY A 132 9.34 -34.46 2.15
C GLY A 132 8.20 -34.40 1.15
N GLY A 133 8.39 -33.81 -0.02
CA GLY A 133 7.36 -33.66 -1.05
C GLY A 133 6.80 -32.24 -1.15
N ALA A 134 5.49 -32.11 -1.36
CA ALA A 134 4.84 -30.82 -1.57
C ALA A 134 4.98 -29.89 -0.35
N ILE A 135 5.14 -28.60 -0.59
CA ILE A 135 5.28 -27.59 0.47
C ILE A 135 3.93 -27.40 1.16
N THR A 136 3.91 -27.52 2.49
CA THR A 136 2.70 -27.36 3.33
C THR A 136 2.70 -26.05 4.09
N ASP A 137 3.87 -25.47 4.32
CA ASP A 137 4.08 -24.29 5.14
C ASP A 137 5.13 -23.37 4.50
N VAL A 138 4.90 -22.05 4.58
CA VAL A 138 5.84 -21.02 4.16
C VAL A 138 6.12 -20.12 5.36
N VAL A 139 7.39 -19.95 5.73
CA VAL A 139 7.82 -19.03 6.78
C VAL A 139 8.50 -17.83 6.14
N ASN A 140 7.89 -16.65 6.28
CA ASN A 140 8.49 -15.36 5.93
C ASN A 140 9.31 -14.85 7.12
N ILE A 141 10.59 -14.57 6.89
CA ILE A 141 11.48 -13.93 7.86
C ILE A 141 11.82 -12.54 7.34
N GLY A 142 11.33 -11.51 8.02
CA GLY A 142 11.54 -10.11 7.63
C GLY A 142 11.11 -9.18 8.76
N ILE A 143 11.53 -7.91 8.75
CA ILE A 143 11.16 -6.94 9.78
C ILE A 143 10.62 -5.65 9.14
N GLY A 144 9.67 -5.00 9.79
CA GLY A 144 9.10 -3.73 9.34
C GLY A 144 8.40 -3.88 7.98
N GLY A 145 8.91 -3.20 6.96
CA GLY A 145 8.34 -3.23 5.60
C GLY A 145 8.33 -4.64 4.98
N SER A 146 9.32 -5.47 5.30
CA SER A 146 9.43 -6.85 4.81
C SER A 146 8.50 -7.85 5.54
N ASP A 147 7.69 -7.40 6.50
CA ASP A 147 6.78 -8.26 7.28
C ASP A 147 5.35 -7.73 7.33
N LEU A 148 5.17 -6.45 7.68
CA LEU A 148 3.85 -5.87 7.94
C LEU A 148 2.92 -5.94 6.72
N GLY A 149 3.43 -5.64 5.52
CA GLY A 149 2.67 -5.71 4.27
C GLY A 149 2.22 -7.13 3.93
N PRO A 150 3.16 -8.10 3.83
CA PRO A 150 2.83 -9.52 3.63
C PRO A 150 1.85 -10.08 4.67
N GLN A 151 2.07 -9.80 5.96
CA GLN A 151 1.21 -10.29 7.04
C GLN A 151 -0.21 -9.70 6.96
N MET A 152 -0.33 -8.40 6.76
CA MET A 152 -1.64 -7.73 6.64
C MET A 152 -2.42 -8.25 5.42
N THR A 153 -1.76 -8.37 4.27
CA THR A 153 -2.41 -8.78 3.02
C THR A 153 -2.88 -10.23 3.07
N THR A 154 -2.04 -11.13 3.59
CA THR A 154 -2.42 -12.54 3.78
C THR A 154 -3.57 -12.69 4.77
N LEU A 155 -3.59 -11.92 5.87
CA LEU A 155 -4.72 -11.97 6.79
C LEU A 155 -6.02 -11.45 6.15
N ALA A 156 -5.96 -10.32 5.44
CA ALA A 156 -7.12 -9.71 4.80
C ALA A 156 -7.72 -10.58 3.68
N LEU A 157 -6.90 -11.34 2.97
CA LEU A 157 -7.30 -12.22 1.87
C LEU A 157 -7.43 -13.70 2.26
N ALA A 158 -7.40 -14.01 3.55
CA ALA A 158 -7.51 -15.38 4.06
C ALA A 158 -8.67 -16.23 3.45
N PRO A 159 -9.86 -15.67 3.16
CA PRO A 159 -10.93 -16.44 2.51
C PRO A 159 -10.61 -16.95 1.09
N TYR A 160 -9.60 -16.37 0.43
CA TYR A 160 -9.19 -16.72 -0.94
C TYR A 160 -7.97 -17.64 -0.98
N HIS A 161 -7.42 -18.02 0.18
CA HIS A 161 -6.22 -18.85 0.23
C HIS A 161 -6.52 -20.30 -0.15
N ASP A 162 -5.64 -20.90 -0.96
CA ASP A 162 -5.63 -22.32 -1.31
C ASP A 162 -4.33 -23.03 -0.92
N GLY A 163 -3.55 -22.39 -0.04
CA GLY A 163 -2.31 -22.91 0.53
C GLY A 163 -1.04 -22.48 -0.22
N PRO A 164 0.16 -22.82 0.28
CA PRO A 164 0.46 -23.41 1.61
C PRO A 164 0.15 -22.45 2.78
N ARG A 165 0.24 -22.93 4.03
CA ARG A 165 0.01 -22.06 5.21
C ARG A 165 1.16 -21.06 5.37
N ALA A 166 0.83 -19.77 5.51
CA ALA A 166 1.83 -18.72 5.70
C ALA A 166 2.06 -18.42 7.18
N HIS A 167 3.32 -18.28 7.56
CA HIS A 167 3.81 -17.94 8.89
C HIS A 167 4.79 -16.78 8.80
N PHE A 168 4.87 -15.95 9.84
CA PHE A 168 5.64 -14.70 9.84
C PHE A 168 6.53 -14.64 11.07
N VAL A 169 7.82 -14.38 10.87
CA VAL A 169 8.84 -14.23 11.92
C VAL A 169 9.56 -12.92 11.70
N SER A 170 9.40 -11.98 12.63
CA SER A 170 9.95 -10.62 12.49
C SER A 170 10.71 -10.10 13.68
N ASN A 171 10.66 -10.81 14.81
CA ASN A 171 11.34 -10.41 16.03
C ASN A 171 12.68 -11.14 16.15
N ILE A 172 13.71 -10.43 16.61
CA ILE A 172 15.03 -11.01 16.89
C ILE A 172 15.03 -11.87 18.16
N ASP A 173 14.01 -11.73 19.01
CA ASP A 173 13.79 -12.62 20.15
C ASP A 173 13.60 -14.06 19.67
N GLY A 174 14.50 -14.95 20.11
CA GLY A 174 14.49 -16.36 19.76
C GLY A 174 13.20 -17.10 20.13
N ALA A 175 12.41 -16.57 21.07
CA ALA A 175 11.10 -17.12 21.38
C ALA A 175 10.15 -17.09 20.17
N HIS A 176 10.21 -16.02 19.36
CA HIS A 176 9.29 -15.87 18.23
C HIS A 176 9.48 -16.97 17.19
N ILE A 177 10.72 -17.18 16.75
CA ILE A 177 11.03 -18.25 15.79
C ILE A 177 10.80 -19.63 16.40
N ALA A 178 11.12 -19.83 17.68
CA ALA A 178 10.90 -21.11 18.35
C ALA A 178 9.40 -21.48 18.39
N ASP A 179 8.53 -20.52 18.69
CA ASP A 179 7.08 -20.73 18.76
C ASP A 179 6.48 -21.00 17.37
N VAL A 180 6.89 -20.24 16.35
CA VAL A 180 6.42 -20.45 14.97
C VAL A 180 6.84 -21.82 14.44
N LEU A 181 8.08 -22.24 14.67
CA LEU A 181 8.60 -23.50 14.12
C LEU A 181 8.12 -24.76 14.86
N LYS A 182 7.62 -24.64 16.10
CA LYS A 182 7.33 -25.76 17.01
C LYS A 182 6.44 -26.87 16.42
N GLY A 183 5.54 -26.53 15.49
CA GLY A 183 4.60 -27.47 14.86
C GLY A 183 4.89 -27.78 13.40
N LEU A 184 5.97 -27.23 12.82
CA LEU A 184 6.23 -27.34 11.39
C LEU A 184 7.12 -28.55 11.06
N ASN A 185 6.90 -29.15 9.88
CA ASN A 185 7.79 -30.18 9.35
C ASN A 185 8.86 -29.51 8.47
N PRO A 186 10.15 -29.56 8.83
CA PRO A 186 11.22 -28.95 8.04
C PRO A 186 11.33 -29.54 6.62
N GLU A 187 10.90 -30.79 6.39
CA GLU A 187 10.97 -31.42 5.07
C GLU A 187 9.94 -30.85 4.08
N THR A 188 8.88 -30.21 4.57
CA THR A 188 7.78 -29.62 3.77
C THR A 188 7.57 -28.13 4.03
N THR A 189 8.52 -27.46 4.70
CA THR A 189 8.47 -26.03 4.99
C THR A 189 9.43 -25.26 4.07
N LEU A 190 8.89 -24.26 3.37
CA LEU A 190 9.68 -23.28 2.62
C LEU A 190 9.98 -22.07 3.50
N VAL A 191 11.21 -21.55 3.44
CA VAL A 191 11.60 -20.32 4.14
C VAL A 191 11.91 -19.23 3.13
N ILE A 192 11.31 -18.06 3.30
CA ILE A 192 11.57 -16.84 2.53
C ILE A 192 12.27 -15.84 3.45
N VAL A 193 13.43 -15.35 3.03
CA VAL A 193 14.16 -14.27 3.73
C VAL A 193 13.94 -12.99 2.95
N ALA A 194 13.24 -12.03 3.56
CA ALA A 194 12.70 -10.83 2.93
C ALA A 194 13.31 -9.54 3.49
#